data_AF-Q8KWL5-F1
#
_entry.id   AF-Q8KWL5-F1
#
_cell.length_a   1.000
_cell.length_b   1.000
_cell.length_c   1.000
_cell.angle_alpha   90.00
_cell.angle_beta   90.00
_cell.angle_gamma   90.00
#
_symmetry.space_group_name_H-M   'P 1'
#
loop_
_entity.id
_entity.type
_entity.pdbx_description
1 polymer ?
#
loop_
_entity_poly.entity_id
_entity_poly.type
_entity_poly.pdbx_seq_one_letter_code
_entity_poly.pdbx_strand_id
1 'polypeptide(L)'
;GLTNSMATYATINKHGFIESPYRRVKDGCVTDEVVYLSAIEEGKYKIGQANSKINKDGKLQGEFINCRVEGGNFVMVEPYEVDFIDVTPMQVVSVAASLIPFLENDDANRALMGSNMQRQAVPLIKTDAPFVGTGVEGVVAKDSGASVLALHDGIVEQVDSNRIVIRTLEQKVDGSPSVDIYNLLKFQKSNHNTCINQKPLVKVGHYVKKNDIIADGPSTDNGEIALGRNVLVAFLPWNGYNFEDSILISERIVKEDVFTSIHIEEFEVIARDTRLGPEEITRAIPSV
;
A
#
# COMPACT_ATOMS: atom_id res chain seq x y z
N GLY A 1 -17.20 5.79 -12.05
CA GLY A 1 -17.19 4.97 -13.27
C GLY A 1 -16.23 5.45 -14.34
N LEU A 2 -15.96 6.76 -14.45
CA LEU A 2 -14.98 7.29 -15.43
C LEU A 2 -13.53 7.16 -14.93
N THR A 3 -13.33 7.19 -13.62
CA THR A 3 -12.06 6.93 -12.94
C THR A 3 -12.15 5.61 -12.22
N ASN A 4 -11.29 4.67 -12.60
CA ASN A 4 -11.17 3.35 -11.99
C ASN A 4 -9.72 3.10 -11.60
N SER A 5 -9.51 2.27 -10.59
CA SER A 5 -8.17 1.82 -10.17
C SER A 5 -7.87 0.47 -10.83
N MET A 6 -6.60 0.24 -11.13
CA MET A 6 -6.13 -1.06 -11.60
C MET A 6 -6.28 -2.11 -10.49
N ALA A 7 -6.63 -3.34 -10.87
CA ALA A 7 -6.67 -4.45 -9.94
C ALA A 7 -5.25 -4.92 -9.58
N THR A 8 -5.08 -5.55 -8.42
CA THR A 8 -3.76 -5.82 -7.80
C THR A 8 -2.78 -6.58 -8.69
N TYR A 9 -3.27 -7.49 -9.53
CA TYR A 9 -2.44 -8.34 -10.40
C TYR A 9 -2.60 -8.05 -11.89
N ALA A 10 -3.37 -7.02 -12.25
CA ALA A 10 -3.56 -6.66 -13.64
C ALA A 10 -2.29 -5.99 -14.20
N THR A 11 -1.96 -6.28 -15.46
CA THR A 11 -0.80 -5.69 -16.15
C THR A 11 -1.23 -5.13 -17.50
N ILE A 12 -0.37 -4.29 -18.09
CA ILE A 12 -0.59 -3.73 -19.44
C ILE A 12 0.38 -4.40 -20.39
N ASN A 13 -0.13 -4.97 -21.47
CA ASN A 13 0.68 -5.61 -22.48
C ASN A 13 1.32 -4.61 -23.45
N LYS A 14 2.16 -5.11 -24.37
CA LYS A 14 2.87 -4.29 -25.37
C LYS A 14 1.96 -3.48 -26.29
N HIS A 15 0.70 -3.87 -26.41
CA HIS A 15 -0.30 -3.24 -27.27
C HIS A 15 -1.23 -2.29 -26.48
N GLY A 16 -1.03 -2.15 -25.17
CA GLY A 16 -1.84 -1.27 -24.32
C GLY A 16 -3.13 -1.91 -23.79
N PHE A 17 -3.32 -3.22 -23.96
CA PHE A 17 -4.46 -3.92 -23.39
C PHE A 17 -4.16 -4.41 -21.97
N ILE A 18 -5.20 -4.43 -21.13
CA ILE A 18 -5.13 -4.96 -19.78
C ILE A 18 -5.17 -6.48 -19.85
N GLU A 19 -4.24 -7.12 -19.15
CA GLU A 19 -4.16 -8.57 -18.99
C GLU A 19 -4.26 -8.94 -17.51
N SER A 20 -4.81 -10.11 -17.23
CA SER A 20 -4.88 -10.69 -15.88
C SER A 20 -4.26 -12.08 -15.86
N PRO A 21 -3.61 -12.47 -14.76
CA PRO A 21 -2.98 -13.78 -14.66
C PRO A 21 -4.01 -14.87 -14.32
N TYR A 22 -3.86 -16.03 -14.96
CA TYR A 22 -4.63 -17.23 -14.71
C TYR A 22 -3.71 -18.46 -14.64
N ARG A 23 -4.06 -19.44 -13.81
CA ARG A 23 -3.37 -20.74 -13.79
C ARG A 23 -3.98 -21.66 -14.82
N ARG A 24 -3.16 -22.32 -15.63
CA ARG A 24 -3.65 -23.28 -16.62
C ARG A 24 -4.15 -24.55 -15.95
N VAL A 25 -5.24 -25.11 -16.47
CA VAL A 25 -5.76 -26.42 -16.09
C VAL A 25 -5.54 -27.38 -17.27
N LYS A 26 -4.99 -28.56 -16.99
CA LYS A 26 -4.78 -29.63 -17.99
C LYS A 26 -5.40 -30.92 -17.45
N ASP A 27 -6.33 -31.50 -18.21
CA ASP A 27 -7.02 -32.75 -17.87
C ASP A 27 -7.61 -32.74 -16.44
N GLY A 28 -8.19 -31.61 -16.03
CA GLY A 28 -8.78 -31.41 -14.70
C GLY A 28 -7.77 -31.20 -13.56
N CYS A 29 -6.48 -31.06 -13.87
CA CYS A 29 -5.41 -30.76 -12.92
C CYS A 29 -4.92 -29.32 -13.09
N VAL A 30 -4.95 -28.54 -12.00
CA VAL A 30 -4.43 -27.16 -11.96
C VAL A 30 -2.91 -27.21 -11.95
N THR A 31 -2.27 -26.53 -12.90
CA THR A 31 -0.81 -26.44 -12.98
C THR A 31 -0.30 -25.15 -12.33
N ASP A 32 1.01 -25.08 -12.12
CA ASP A 32 1.70 -23.86 -11.66
C ASP A 32 2.06 -22.91 -12.82
N GLU A 33 1.64 -23.23 -14.04
CA GLU A 33 1.84 -22.39 -15.21
C GLU A 33 0.85 -21.21 -15.16
N VAL A 34 1.38 -20.00 -14.90
CA VAL A 34 0.61 -18.75 -14.93
C VAL A 34 0.70 -18.12 -16.31
N VAL A 35 -0.46 -17.84 -16.91
CA VAL A 35 -0.59 -17.22 -18.23
C VAL A 35 -1.39 -15.92 -18.07
N TYR A 36 -0.86 -14.83 -18.62
CA TYR A 36 -1.58 -13.57 -18.72
C TYR A 36 -2.48 -13.61 -19.94
N LEU A 37 -3.77 -13.35 -19.73
CA LEU A 37 -4.76 -13.32 -20.80
C LEU A 37 -5.36 -11.92 -20.90
N SER A 38 -5.49 -11.44 -22.14
CA SER A 38 -6.27 -10.24 -22.45
C SER A 38 -7.77 -10.56 -22.45
N ALA A 39 -8.61 -9.53 -22.34
CA ALA A 39 -10.08 -9.70 -22.34
C ALA A 39 -10.62 -10.46 -23.57
N ILE A 40 -9.96 -10.35 -24.73
CA ILE A 40 -10.35 -11.03 -25.98
C ILE A 40 -10.00 -12.52 -25.93
N GLU A 41 -8.88 -12.86 -25.31
CA GLU A 41 -8.43 -14.25 -25.17
C GLU A 41 -9.21 -14.96 -24.08
N GLU A 42 -9.38 -14.31 -22.94
CA GLU A 42 -10.17 -14.76 -21.79
C GLU A 42 -11.58 -15.18 -22.20
N GLY A 43 -12.25 -14.44 -23.08
CA GLY A 43 -13.61 -14.75 -23.53
C GLY A 43 -13.76 -16.10 -24.25
N LYS A 44 -12.65 -16.71 -24.71
CA LYS A 44 -12.64 -18.00 -25.42
C LYS A 44 -12.51 -19.21 -24.50
N TYR A 45 -12.18 -19.00 -23.24
CA TYR A 45 -11.84 -20.07 -22.29
C TYR A 45 -12.85 -20.17 -21.15
N LYS A 46 -12.98 -21.36 -20.57
CA LYS A 46 -13.73 -21.62 -19.34
C LYS A 46 -12.85 -21.35 -18.14
N ILE A 47 -13.12 -20.27 -17.40
CA ILE A 47 -12.31 -19.86 -16.24
C ILE A 47 -13.02 -20.23 -14.94
N GLY A 48 -12.41 -21.08 -14.13
CA GLY A 48 -12.87 -21.43 -12.78
C GLY A 48 -12.53 -20.36 -11.74
N GLN A 49 -13.31 -20.32 -10.66
CA GLN A 49 -13.09 -19.41 -9.53
C GLN A 49 -11.93 -19.84 -8.63
N ALA A 50 -11.20 -18.90 -8.05
CA ALA A 50 -10.05 -19.17 -7.16
C ALA A 50 -10.41 -19.97 -5.90
N ASN A 51 -11.67 -19.92 -5.45
CA ASN A 51 -12.16 -20.64 -4.28
C ASN A 51 -12.55 -22.11 -4.56
N SER A 52 -12.41 -22.57 -5.82
CA SER A 52 -12.70 -23.95 -6.20
C SER A 52 -11.79 -24.89 -5.40
N LYS A 53 -12.36 -25.95 -4.83
CA LYS A 53 -11.59 -26.90 -4.01
C LYS A 53 -10.64 -27.71 -4.89
N ILE A 54 -9.38 -27.79 -4.47
CA ILE A 54 -8.33 -28.54 -5.17
C ILE A 54 -7.81 -29.63 -4.22
N ASN A 55 -7.66 -30.85 -4.72
CA ASN A 55 -7.07 -31.97 -3.98
C ASN A 55 -5.54 -31.81 -3.87
N LYS A 56 -4.90 -32.59 -2.98
CA LYS A 56 -3.44 -32.58 -2.80
C LYS A 56 -2.66 -32.87 -4.08
N ASP A 57 -3.26 -33.61 -5.01
CA ASP A 57 -2.67 -33.95 -6.30
C ASP A 57 -2.90 -32.88 -7.40
N GLY A 58 -3.46 -31.72 -7.04
CA GLY A 58 -3.74 -30.61 -7.98
C GLY A 58 -5.05 -30.73 -8.77
N LYS A 59 -5.82 -31.81 -8.56
CA LYS A 59 -7.10 -32.02 -9.25
C LYS A 59 -8.24 -31.20 -8.65
N LEU A 60 -9.07 -30.61 -9.52
CA LEU A 60 -10.30 -29.94 -9.10
C LEU A 60 -11.27 -30.93 -8.46
N GLN A 61 -11.85 -30.55 -7.33
CA GLN A 61 -12.77 -31.39 -6.56
C GLN A 61 -14.22 -30.99 -6.83
N GLY A 62 -15.05 -31.97 -7.19
CA GLY A 62 -16.47 -31.80 -7.47
C GLY A 62 -16.85 -32.41 -8.81
N GLU A 63 -18.14 -32.72 -8.99
CA GLU A 63 -18.67 -33.18 -10.29
C GLU A 63 -18.82 -32.01 -11.27
N PHE A 64 -19.15 -30.82 -10.75
CA PHE A 64 -19.30 -29.60 -11.52
C PHE A 64 -18.59 -28.44 -10.84
N ILE A 65 -17.88 -27.64 -11.63
CA ILE A 65 -17.16 -26.43 -11.21
C ILE A 65 -17.85 -25.21 -11.81
N ASN A 66 -18.05 -24.19 -10.96
CA ASN A 66 -18.55 -22.89 -11.40
C ASN A 66 -17.47 -22.19 -12.22
N CYS A 67 -17.75 -22.01 -13.51
CA CYS A 67 -16.88 -21.31 -14.44
C CYS A 67 -17.60 -20.10 -15.03
N ARG A 68 -16.80 -19.11 -15.42
CA ARG A 68 -17.23 -18.00 -16.26
C ARG A 68 -16.75 -18.21 -17.69
N VAL A 69 -17.64 -17.91 -18.64
CA VAL A 69 -17.45 -18.09 -20.08
C VAL A 69 -17.99 -16.86 -20.80
N GLU A 70 -17.44 -16.56 -21.99
CA GLU A 70 -17.97 -15.56 -22.93
C GLU A 70 -18.41 -14.24 -22.27
N GLY A 71 -17.47 -13.50 -21.70
CA GLY A 71 -17.72 -12.12 -21.27
C GLY A 71 -18.66 -11.96 -20.06
N GLY A 72 -18.94 -13.03 -19.30
CA GLY A 72 -19.62 -12.93 -18.00
C GLY A 72 -20.77 -13.92 -17.75
N ASN A 73 -20.99 -14.88 -18.65
CA ASN A 73 -21.95 -15.95 -18.40
C ASN A 73 -21.37 -16.96 -17.41
N PHE A 74 -22.16 -17.35 -16.41
CA PHE A 74 -21.79 -18.38 -15.45
C PHE A 74 -22.36 -19.72 -15.88
N VAL A 75 -21.48 -20.71 -16.01
CA VAL A 75 -21.83 -22.09 -16.38
C VAL A 75 -21.20 -23.07 -15.42
N MET A 76 -21.88 -24.19 -15.21
CA MET A 76 -21.37 -25.33 -14.45
C MET A 76 -20.83 -26.36 -15.42
N VAL A 77 -19.54 -26.64 -15.33
CA VAL A 77 -18.85 -27.56 -16.25
C VAL A 77 -18.11 -28.64 -15.48
N GLU A 78 -17.86 -29.76 -16.14
CA GLU A 78 -17.07 -30.83 -15.53
C GLU A 78 -15.59 -30.41 -15.40
N PRO A 79 -14.85 -30.92 -14.39
CA PRO A 79 -13.46 -30.53 -14.15
C PRO A 79 -12.51 -30.57 -15.35
N TYR A 80 -12.73 -31.51 -16.29
CA TYR A 80 -11.90 -31.66 -17.49
C TYR A 80 -12.15 -30.58 -18.54
N GLU A 81 -13.29 -29.89 -18.48
CA GLU A 81 -13.62 -28.81 -19.41
C GLU A 81 -13.09 -27.45 -18.95
N VAL A 82 -12.54 -27.36 -17.74
CA VAL A 82 -11.97 -26.12 -17.22
C VAL A 82 -10.61 -25.91 -17.88
N ASP A 83 -10.44 -24.76 -18.53
CA ASP A 83 -9.18 -24.41 -19.21
C ASP A 83 -8.21 -23.66 -18.28
N PHE A 84 -8.76 -22.77 -17.44
CA PHE A 84 -8.00 -21.89 -16.56
C PHE A 84 -8.71 -21.69 -15.22
N ILE A 85 -7.97 -21.27 -14.20
CA ILE A 85 -8.50 -20.88 -12.89
C ILE A 85 -7.84 -19.58 -12.42
N ASP A 86 -8.61 -18.75 -11.72
CA ASP A 86 -8.11 -17.54 -11.06
C ASP A 86 -6.95 -17.86 -10.10
N VAL A 87 -5.94 -16.98 -10.00
CA VAL A 87 -4.75 -17.20 -9.16
C VAL A 87 -5.05 -16.99 -7.69
N THR A 88 -5.77 -15.90 -7.38
CA THR A 88 -6.10 -15.49 -6.01
C THR A 88 -7.41 -14.72 -5.97
N PRO A 89 -8.24 -14.85 -4.92
CA PRO A 89 -9.43 -14.01 -4.76
C PRO A 89 -9.12 -12.51 -4.73
N MET A 90 -7.90 -12.12 -4.33
CA MET A 90 -7.49 -10.70 -4.30
C MET A 90 -7.28 -10.09 -5.69
N GLN A 91 -7.24 -10.88 -6.76
CA GLN A 91 -6.96 -10.38 -8.11
C GLN A 91 -8.07 -9.50 -8.69
N VAL A 92 -9.28 -9.58 -8.14
CA VAL A 92 -10.47 -8.84 -8.62
C VAL A 92 -10.58 -7.44 -8.02
N VAL A 93 -9.84 -7.15 -6.96
CA VAL A 93 -9.91 -5.88 -6.22
C VAL A 93 -8.67 -5.03 -6.46
N SER A 94 -8.78 -3.73 -6.19
CA SER A 94 -7.64 -2.81 -6.22
C SER A 94 -6.83 -2.90 -4.93
N VAL A 95 -5.62 -2.33 -4.94
CA VAL A 95 -4.74 -2.28 -3.76
C VAL A 95 -5.42 -1.66 -2.54
N ALA A 96 -6.17 -0.57 -2.74
CA ALA A 96 -6.89 0.09 -1.64
C ALA A 96 -7.99 -0.80 -1.05
N ALA A 97 -8.78 -1.46 -1.91
CA ALA A 97 -9.81 -2.38 -1.44
C ALA A 97 -9.22 -3.64 -0.78
N SER A 98 -8.04 -4.11 -1.23
CA SER A 98 -7.37 -5.25 -0.60
C SER A 98 -6.84 -4.97 0.81
N LEU A 99 -6.74 -3.71 1.23
CA LEU A 99 -6.37 -3.33 2.60
C LEU A 99 -7.56 -3.38 3.58
N ILE A 100 -8.79 -3.62 3.09
CA ILE A 100 -9.97 -3.71 3.94
C ILE A 100 -10.13 -5.16 4.43
N PRO A 101 -10.00 -5.43 5.75
CA PRO A 101 -10.30 -6.75 6.29
C PRO A 101 -11.81 -7.01 6.24
N PHE A 102 -12.19 -8.28 6.08
CA PHE A 102 -13.60 -8.72 6.03
C PHE A 102 -14.43 -8.09 4.91
N LEU A 103 -13.80 -7.68 3.82
CA LEU A 103 -14.42 -7.06 2.65
C LEU A 103 -15.62 -7.87 2.11
N GLU A 104 -15.56 -9.20 2.23
CA GLU A 104 -16.63 -10.11 1.81
C GLU A 104 -17.95 -9.96 2.61
N ASN A 105 -17.90 -9.34 3.79
CA ASN A 105 -19.06 -9.10 4.65
C ASN A 105 -19.61 -7.68 4.53
N ASP A 106 -18.92 -6.80 3.80
CA ASP A 106 -19.30 -5.40 3.63
C ASP A 106 -20.10 -5.17 2.34
N ASP A 107 -21.06 -4.25 2.40
CA ASP A 107 -21.76 -3.78 1.21
C ASP A 107 -20.79 -3.02 0.28
N ALA A 108 -20.97 -3.20 -1.03
CA ALA A 108 -20.09 -2.61 -2.04
C ALA A 108 -20.00 -1.07 -1.95
N ASN A 109 -21.08 -0.38 -1.58
CA ASN A 109 -21.04 1.08 -1.45
C ASN A 109 -20.20 1.51 -0.24
N ARG A 110 -20.26 0.76 0.87
CA ARG A 110 -19.44 1.02 2.05
C ARG A 110 -17.97 0.70 1.80
N ALA A 111 -17.68 -0.40 1.11
CA ALA A 111 -16.34 -0.75 0.69
C ALA A 111 -15.72 0.32 -0.22
N LEU A 112 -16.51 0.88 -1.16
CA LEU A 112 -16.10 1.99 -2.01
C LEU A 112 -15.78 3.24 -1.21
N MET A 113 -16.64 3.61 -0.25
CA MET A 113 -16.38 4.74 0.65
C MET A 113 -15.12 4.51 1.48
N GLY A 114 -14.95 3.33 2.08
CA GLY A 114 -13.79 2.97 2.87
C GLY A 114 -12.49 3.07 2.08
N SER A 115 -12.45 2.51 0.87
CA SER A 115 -11.27 2.56 -0.02
C SER A 115 -10.90 4.00 -0.39
N ASN A 116 -11.89 4.90 -0.53
CA ASN A 116 -11.65 6.31 -0.83
C ASN A 116 -11.19 7.10 0.41
N MET A 117 -11.80 6.85 1.56
CA MET A 117 -11.45 7.50 2.83
C MET A 117 -10.01 7.16 3.26
N GLN A 118 -9.55 5.93 3.03
CA GLN A 118 -8.16 5.53 3.30
C GLN A 118 -7.13 6.45 2.62
N ARG A 119 -7.39 6.90 1.38
CA ARG A 119 -6.47 7.77 0.64
C ARG A 119 -6.40 9.20 1.19
N GLN A 120 -7.36 9.57 2.03
CA GLN A 120 -7.44 10.90 2.65
C GLN A 120 -6.87 10.91 4.07
N ALA A 121 -6.44 9.75 4.59
CA ALA A 121 -5.85 9.65 5.91
C ALA A 121 -4.56 10.50 5.98
N VAL A 122 -4.48 11.34 7.01
CA VAL A 122 -3.34 12.23 7.25
C VAL A 122 -2.30 11.50 8.11
N PRO A 123 -1.00 11.58 7.79
CA PRO A 123 0.05 11.00 8.62
C PRO A 123 0.06 11.58 10.04
N LEU A 124 0.09 10.69 11.02
CA LEU A 124 0.14 11.02 12.45
C LEU A 124 1.59 11.08 12.94
N ILE A 125 1.83 11.74 14.08
CA ILE A 125 3.15 11.78 14.72
C ILE A 125 3.62 10.36 15.11
N LYS A 126 2.67 9.59 15.65
CA LYS A 126 2.81 8.17 15.99
C LYS A 126 1.73 7.41 15.25
N THR A 127 2.12 6.31 14.62
CA THR A 127 1.23 5.39 13.91
C THR A 127 1.43 4.00 14.50
N ASP A 128 0.39 3.18 14.47
CA ASP A 128 0.49 1.77 14.85
C ASP A 128 0.12 0.91 13.65
N ALA A 129 0.88 -0.15 13.40
CA ALA A 129 0.45 -1.20 12.49
C ALA A 129 -0.94 -1.74 12.90
N PRO A 130 -1.85 -2.01 11.95
CA PRO A 130 -3.19 -2.47 12.26
C PRO A 130 -3.13 -3.84 12.95
N PHE A 131 -3.85 -4.01 14.06
CA PHE A 131 -3.95 -5.33 14.71
C PHE A 131 -4.70 -6.35 13.86
N VAL A 132 -5.58 -5.88 12.98
CA VAL A 132 -6.31 -6.70 12.02
C VAL A 132 -5.98 -6.17 10.62
N GLY A 133 -5.13 -6.90 9.91
CA GLY A 133 -4.72 -6.61 8.54
C GLY A 133 -5.07 -7.73 7.57
N THR A 134 -4.74 -7.54 6.29
CA THR A 134 -4.99 -8.51 5.21
C THR A 134 -3.73 -9.19 4.70
N GLY A 135 -2.55 -8.72 5.11
CA GLY A 135 -1.23 -9.24 4.74
C GLY A 135 -0.60 -8.54 3.52
N VAL A 136 -1.30 -7.58 2.91
CA VAL A 136 -0.78 -6.79 1.79
C VAL A 136 -0.08 -5.51 2.26
N GLU A 137 -0.22 -5.14 3.54
CA GLU A 137 0.29 -3.91 4.16
C GLU A 137 1.78 -3.71 3.92
N GLY A 138 2.58 -4.76 4.15
CA GLY A 138 4.03 -4.72 3.95
C GLY A 138 4.44 -4.59 2.49
N VAL A 139 3.69 -5.20 1.57
CA VAL A 139 3.93 -5.06 0.13
C VAL A 139 3.63 -3.63 -0.31
N VAL A 140 2.50 -3.07 0.14
CA VAL A 140 2.13 -1.69 -0.17
C VAL A 140 3.14 -0.70 0.40
N ALA A 141 3.58 -0.88 1.65
CA ALA A 141 4.59 -0.01 2.27
C ALA A 141 5.90 -0.03 1.47
N LYS A 142 6.35 -1.23 1.06
CA LYS A 142 7.55 -1.42 0.25
C LYS A 142 7.45 -0.76 -1.13
N ASP A 143 6.34 -0.97 -1.84
CA ASP A 143 6.18 -0.51 -3.22
C ASP A 143 5.73 0.96 -3.31
N SER A 144 5.27 1.55 -2.21
CA SER A 144 4.84 2.97 -2.15
C SER A 144 5.97 3.97 -2.41
N GLY A 145 7.22 3.58 -2.19
CA GLY A 145 8.39 4.47 -2.21
C GLY A 145 8.46 5.46 -1.04
N ALA A 146 7.55 5.38 -0.06
CA ALA A 146 7.58 6.21 1.14
C ALA A 146 8.65 5.74 2.13
N SER A 147 8.83 4.42 2.24
CA SER A 147 9.86 3.76 3.04
C SER A 147 11.18 3.64 2.27
N VAL A 148 12.29 3.56 3.00
CA VAL A 148 13.62 3.42 2.41
C VAL A 148 13.98 1.94 2.33
N LEU A 149 14.39 1.49 1.14
CA LEU A 149 14.79 0.11 0.87
C LEU A 149 16.30 -0.02 0.72
N ALA A 150 16.85 -1.15 1.18
CA ALA A 150 18.24 -1.51 0.94
C ALA A 150 18.47 -1.89 -0.54
N LEU A 151 19.49 -1.32 -1.17
CA LEU A 151 19.85 -1.62 -2.57
C LEU A 151 20.62 -2.93 -2.71
N HIS A 152 21.44 -3.26 -1.71
CA HIS A 152 22.32 -4.43 -1.68
C HIS A 152 22.26 -5.13 -0.33
N ASP A 153 22.64 -6.40 -0.34
CA ASP A 153 22.84 -7.18 0.87
C ASP A 153 24.04 -6.63 1.66
N GLY A 154 23.89 -6.50 2.97
CA GLY A 154 24.92 -5.87 3.79
C GLY A 154 24.68 -5.94 5.29
N ILE A 155 25.63 -5.37 6.03
CA ILE A 155 25.56 -5.22 7.48
C ILE A 155 25.52 -3.73 7.81
N VAL A 156 24.56 -3.34 8.65
CA VAL A 156 24.39 -1.97 9.11
C VAL A 156 25.56 -1.58 10.01
N GLU A 157 26.31 -0.56 9.63
CA GLU A 157 27.50 -0.10 10.36
C GLU A 157 27.21 1.11 11.24
N GLN A 158 26.41 2.05 10.75
CA GLN A 158 26.00 3.25 11.48
C GLN A 158 24.52 3.55 11.24
N VAL A 159 23.81 3.92 12.30
CA VAL A 159 22.41 4.35 12.24
C VAL A 159 22.27 5.66 13.02
N ASP A 160 21.89 6.71 12.31
CA ASP A 160 21.50 8.00 12.87
C ASP A 160 20.06 8.33 12.46
N SER A 161 19.46 9.34 13.09
CA SER A 161 18.12 9.82 12.70
C SER A 161 18.09 10.39 11.28
N ASN A 162 19.23 10.80 10.73
CA ASN A 162 19.34 11.50 9.45
C ASN A 162 19.95 10.62 8.35
N ARG A 163 20.70 9.58 8.71
CA ARG A 163 21.37 8.72 7.74
C ARG A 163 21.58 7.31 8.27
N ILE A 164 21.60 6.34 7.36
CA ILE A 164 21.93 4.95 7.62
C ILE A 164 23.10 4.57 6.72
N VAL A 165 24.11 3.93 7.28
CA VAL A 165 25.30 3.46 6.56
C VAL A 165 25.34 1.94 6.61
N ILE A 166 25.30 1.31 5.44
CA ILE A 166 25.34 -0.14 5.28
C ILE A 166 26.60 -0.51 4.52
N ARG A 167 27.41 -1.38 5.12
CA ARG A 167 28.54 -2.00 4.45
C ARG A 167 28.04 -3.20 3.66
N THR A 168 28.19 -3.16 2.35
CA THR A 168 27.70 -4.22 1.47
C THR A 168 28.57 -5.47 1.60
N LEU A 169 27.99 -6.64 1.32
CA LEU A 169 28.75 -7.88 1.18
C LEU A 169 29.52 -7.95 -0.15
N GLU A 170 29.04 -7.27 -1.18
CA GLU A 170 29.74 -7.17 -2.46
C GLU A 170 30.98 -6.29 -2.32
N GLN A 171 32.11 -6.80 -2.83
CA GLN A 171 33.37 -6.06 -2.88
C GLN A 171 33.47 -5.28 -4.18
N LYS A 172 34.02 -4.07 -4.14
CA LYS A 172 34.38 -3.34 -5.37
C LYS A 172 35.47 -4.09 -6.12
N VAL A 173 35.59 -3.82 -7.42
CA VAL A 173 36.64 -4.37 -8.30
C VAL A 173 38.07 -4.10 -7.74
N ASP A 174 38.21 -3.06 -6.93
CA ASP A 174 39.44 -2.63 -6.27
C ASP A 174 39.68 -3.28 -4.88
N GLY A 175 38.85 -4.25 -4.47
CA GLY A 175 38.98 -4.98 -3.20
C GLY A 175 38.56 -4.19 -1.94
N SER A 176 38.14 -2.93 -2.08
CA SER A 176 37.58 -2.14 -0.98
C SER A 176 36.13 -2.52 -0.68
N PRO A 177 35.71 -2.52 0.61
CA PRO A 177 34.31 -2.72 0.97
C PRO A 177 33.46 -1.61 0.36
N SER A 178 32.39 -1.95 -0.36
CA SER A 178 31.42 -0.95 -0.79
C SER A 178 30.54 -0.56 0.39
N VAL A 179 30.20 0.72 0.46
CA VAL A 179 29.41 1.30 1.54
C VAL A 179 28.29 2.08 0.89
N ASP A 180 27.07 1.74 1.26
CA ASP A 180 25.87 2.44 0.85
C ASP A 180 25.46 3.42 1.94
N ILE A 181 25.25 4.68 1.55
CA ILE A 181 24.81 5.75 2.45
C ILE A 181 23.41 6.17 2.06
N TYR A 182 22.47 5.99 2.97
CA TYR A 182 21.07 6.34 2.81
C TYR A 182 20.77 7.59 3.64
N ASN A 183 20.42 8.70 2.99
CA ASN A 183 20.01 9.92 3.67
C ASN A 183 18.48 9.92 3.85
N LEU A 184 18.02 10.13 5.07
CA LEU A 184 16.61 10.10 5.43
C LEU A 184 15.97 11.49 5.27
N LEU A 185 14.74 11.53 4.77
CA LEU A 185 13.94 12.75 4.70
C LEU A 185 13.41 13.10 6.10
N LYS A 186 13.74 14.29 6.60
CA LYS A 186 13.29 14.77 7.92
C LYS A 186 12.45 16.02 7.77
N PHE A 187 11.23 15.98 8.32
CA PHE A 187 10.28 17.09 8.39
C PHE A 187 10.13 17.85 7.07
N GLN A 188 10.00 17.12 5.97
CA GLN A 188 9.78 17.68 4.64
C GLN A 188 8.30 17.95 4.40
N LYS A 189 7.98 19.03 3.70
CA LYS A 189 6.59 19.37 3.34
C LYS A 189 6.11 18.48 2.19
N SER A 190 4.89 17.97 2.31
CA SER A 190 4.19 17.31 1.20
C SER A 190 3.35 18.29 0.38
N ASN A 191 2.89 17.86 -0.79
CA ASN A 191 1.99 18.66 -1.64
C ASN A 191 0.66 19.03 -0.95
N HIS A 192 0.23 18.26 0.05
CA HIS A 192 -1.01 18.51 0.80
C HIS A 192 -0.73 19.16 2.16
N ASN A 193 0.42 19.85 2.31
CA ASN A 193 0.85 20.51 3.55
C ASN A 193 0.99 19.56 4.76
N THR A 194 1.14 18.26 4.52
CA THR A 194 1.43 17.28 5.57
C THR A 194 2.95 17.08 5.72
N CYS A 195 3.35 16.41 6.79
CA CYS A 195 4.76 16.13 7.09
C CYS A 195 5.22 14.78 6.53
N ILE A 196 6.31 14.79 5.76
CA ILE A 196 7.07 13.61 5.35
C ILE A 196 8.27 13.50 6.28
N ASN A 197 8.31 12.43 7.07
CA ASN A 197 9.40 12.17 8.01
C ASN A 197 9.72 10.68 8.04
N GLN A 198 10.96 10.35 7.72
CA GLN A 198 11.47 8.99 7.74
C GLN A 198 12.18 8.69 9.07
N LYS A 199 11.99 7.46 9.57
CA LYS A 199 12.55 7.00 10.84
C LYS A 199 13.33 5.69 10.59
N PRO A 200 14.59 5.59 11.04
CA PRO A 200 15.35 4.35 10.88
C PRO A 200 14.70 3.22 11.67
N LEU A 201 14.59 2.06 11.05
CA LEU A 201 14.01 0.84 11.65
C LEU A 201 15.10 -0.15 12.08
N VAL A 202 16.20 -0.19 11.34
CA VAL A 202 17.33 -1.10 11.59
C VAL A 202 18.24 -0.61 12.72
N LYS A 203 18.98 -1.54 13.32
CA LYS A 203 20.00 -1.27 14.34
C LYS A 203 21.39 -1.60 13.81
N VAL A 204 22.41 -0.98 14.40
CA VAL A 204 23.81 -1.28 14.09
C VAL A 204 24.08 -2.77 14.33
N GLY A 205 24.75 -3.41 13.37
CA GLY A 205 25.06 -4.83 13.37
C GLY A 205 23.98 -5.73 12.76
N HIS A 206 22.80 -5.20 12.40
CA HIS A 206 21.78 -6.00 11.69
C HIS A 206 22.25 -6.35 10.27
N TYR A 207 21.96 -7.58 9.86
CA TYR A 207 22.06 -8.01 8.48
C TYR A 207 20.79 -7.61 7.72
N VAL A 208 20.95 -7.00 6.55
CA VAL A 208 19.85 -6.59 5.67
C VAL A 208 20.04 -7.23 4.30
N LYS A 209 18.92 -7.65 3.69
CA LYS A 209 18.89 -8.10 2.30
C LYS A 209 18.46 -6.97 1.39
N LYS A 210 18.80 -7.12 0.11
CA LYS A 210 18.27 -6.29 -0.96
C LYS A 210 16.75 -6.25 -0.89
N ASN A 211 16.22 -5.04 -1.00
CA ASN A 211 14.81 -4.69 -0.89
C ASN A 211 14.18 -4.90 0.49
N ASP A 212 14.96 -5.06 1.56
CA ASP A 212 14.45 -4.95 2.92
C ASP A 212 14.20 -3.48 3.28
N ILE A 213 13.17 -3.23 4.09
CA ILE A 213 12.84 -1.89 4.58
C ILE A 213 13.80 -1.54 5.72
N ILE A 214 14.61 -0.49 5.51
CA ILE A 214 15.61 -0.04 6.48
C ILE A 214 15.16 1.19 7.27
N ALA A 215 14.23 1.97 6.73
CA ALA A 215 13.59 3.08 7.41
C ALA A 215 12.12 3.18 7.01
N ASP A 216 11.28 3.43 8.00
CA ASP A 216 9.86 3.72 7.82
C ASP A 216 9.66 5.14 7.30
N GLY A 217 8.64 5.30 6.47
CA GLY A 217 8.15 6.58 5.98
C GLY A 217 7.01 7.18 6.80
N PRO A 218 6.32 8.20 6.25
CA PRO A 218 5.06 8.66 6.81
C PRO A 218 3.98 7.57 6.71
N SER A 219 3.16 7.43 7.75
CA SER A 219 2.07 6.45 7.80
C SER A 219 2.52 4.99 7.59
N THR A 220 3.68 4.64 8.12
CA THR A 220 4.18 3.26 8.18
C THR A 220 4.72 2.95 9.57
N ASP A 221 4.60 1.70 10.00
CA ASP A 221 5.12 1.20 11.27
C ASP A 221 5.69 -0.20 11.05
N ASN A 222 6.96 -0.40 11.40
CA ASN A 222 7.67 -1.67 11.28
C ASN A 222 7.65 -2.27 9.86
N GLY A 223 7.72 -1.43 8.82
CA GLY A 223 7.68 -1.86 7.43
C GLY A 223 6.28 -2.22 6.90
N GLU A 224 5.22 -1.96 7.67
CA GLU A 224 3.83 -2.11 7.25
C GLU A 224 3.14 -0.75 7.12
N ILE A 225 2.11 -0.66 6.29
CA ILE A 225 1.32 0.56 6.19
C ILE A 225 0.48 0.75 7.47
N ALA A 226 0.58 1.94 8.05
CA ALA A 226 -0.03 2.31 9.31
C ALA A 226 -0.67 3.70 9.17
N LEU A 227 -1.85 3.74 8.53
CA LEU A 227 -2.57 4.99 8.25
C LEU A 227 -3.18 5.65 9.51
N GLY A 228 -3.19 4.96 10.65
CA GLY A 228 -3.88 5.41 11.86
C GLY A 228 -3.38 4.78 13.15
N ARG A 229 -4.29 4.61 14.11
CA ARG A 229 -4.04 4.04 15.45
C ARG A 229 -5.11 3.02 15.82
N ASN A 230 -4.72 1.99 16.54
CA ASN A 230 -5.67 1.05 17.14
C ASN A 230 -6.27 1.68 18.41
N VAL A 231 -7.60 1.73 18.51
CA VAL A 231 -8.31 2.28 19.67
C VAL A 231 -9.38 1.31 20.18
N LEU A 232 -9.68 1.37 21.48
CA LEU A 232 -10.76 0.60 22.08
C LEU A 232 -12.10 1.28 21.78
N VAL A 233 -13.00 0.54 21.14
CA VAL A 233 -14.33 1.01 20.74
C VAL A 233 -15.40 0.17 21.45
N ALA A 234 -16.48 0.82 21.88
CA ALA A 234 -17.66 0.16 22.45
C ALA A 234 -18.91 0.57 21.67
N PHE A 235 -19.72 -0.42 21.28
CA PHE A 235 -20.99 -0.19 20.57
C PHE A 235 -22.13 -0.09 21.59
N LEU A 236 -22.50 1.14 21.96
CA LEU A 236 -23.61 1.41 22.86
C LEU A 236 -24.16 2.83 22.64
N PRO A 237 -25.47 3.08 22.80
CA PRO A 237 -26.01 4.43 22.80
C PRO A 237 -25.56 5.16 24.07
N TRP A 238 -25.07 6.40 23.95
CA TRP A 238 -24.61 7.19 25.10
C TRP A 238 -25.22 8.59 25.08
N ASN A 239 -26.31 8.77 25.82
CA ASN A 239 -26.97 10.06 26.07
C ASN A 239 -27.22 10.92 24.80
N GLY A 240 -27.37 10.29 23.63
CA GLY A 240 -27.55 10.97 22.36
C GLY A 240 -26.29 11.62 21.77
N TYR A 241 -25.13 11.52 22.40
CA TYR A 241 -23.87 12.08 21.86
C TYR A 241 -23.36 11.31 20.64
N ASN A 242 -23.78 10.06 20.46
CA ASN A 242 -23.55 9.26 19.27
C ASN A 242 -24.82 9.13 18.41
N PHE A 243 -25.62 10.20 18.33
CA PHE A 243 -26.76 10.25 17.41
C PHE A 243 -26.27 10.31 15.96
N GLU A 244 -26.99 9.60 15.08
CA GLU A 244 -26.57 9.34 13.68
C GLU A 244 -25.16 8.72 13.61
N ASP A 245 -24.22 9.37 12.92
CA ASP A 245 -22.85 8.91 12.73
C ASP A 245 -21.85 9.71 13.59
N SER A 246 -22.34 10.40 14.63
CA SER A 246 -21.49 11.17 15.54
C SER A 246 -20.63 10.25 16.40
N ILE A 247 -19.35 10.61 16.57
CA ILE A 247 -18.39 9.84 17.35
C ILE A 247 -18.11 10.56 18.67
N LEU A 248 -18.35 9.87 19.79
CA LEU A 248 -17.93 10.33 21.11
C LEU A 248 -16.53 9.78 21.41
N ILE A 249 -15.59 10.68 21.66
CA ILE A 249 -14.20 10.34 21.99
C ILE A 249 -13.89 10.61 23.46
N SER A 250 -13.05 9.76 24.05
CA SER A 250 -12.52 9.98 25.39
C SER A 250 -11.46 11.09 25.38
N GLU A 251 -11.45 11.94 26.41
CA GLU A 251 -10.43 12.98 26.62
C GLU A 251 -9.00 12.39 26.62
N ARG A 252 -8.85 11.10 26.98
CA ARG A 252 -7.56 10.40 26.94
C ARG A 252 -6.90 10.46 25.56
N ILE A 253 -7.68 10.40 24.48
CA ILE A 253 -7.19 10.45 23.09
C ILE A 253 -6.42 11.75 22.82
N VAL A 254 -6.87 12.85 23.41
CA VAL A 254 -6.21 14.17 23.29
C VAL A 254 -5.00 14.24 24.20
N LYS A 255 -5.12 13.79 25.46
CA LYS A 255 -4.02 13.83 26.44
C LYS A 255 -2.81 13.00 26.04
N GLU A 256 -3.03 11.92 25.29
CA GLU A 256 -1.97 10.99 24.84
C GLU A 256 -1.48 11.27 23.40
N ASP A 257 -1.93 12.37 22.78
CA ASP A 257 -1.56 12.75 21.41
C ASP A 257 -1.79 11.64 20.37
N VAL A 258 -2.88 10.89 20.49
CA VAL A 258 -3.13 9.69 19.67
C VAL A 258 -3.33 10.05 18.20
N PHE A 259 -4.09 11.10 17.91
CA PHE A 259 -4.40 11.54 16.54
C PHE A 259 -3.76 12.90 16.17
N THR A 260 -2.65 13.25 16.83
CA THR A 260 -1.94 14.50 16.54
C THR A 260 -1.14 14.37 15.24
N SER A 261 -1.29 15.33 14.33
CA SER A 261 -0.57 15.43 13.05
C SER A 261 0.31 16.68 12.99
N ILE A 262 1.27 16.71 12.07
CA ILE A 262 2.14 17.87 11.80
C ILE A 262 1.83 18.40 10.41
N HIS A 263 1.55 19.70 10.34
CA HIS A 263 1.33 20.44 9.10
C HIS A 263 2.44 21.45 8.88
N ILE A 264 2.89 21.57 7.63
CA ILE A 264 3.99 22.46 7.24
C ILE A 264 3.48 23.39 6.15
N GLU A 265 3.50 24.68 6.47
CA GLU A 265 3.17 25.75 5.53
C GLU A 265 4.44 26.50 5.12
N GLU A 266 4.45 26.99 3.89
CA GLU A 266 5.58 27.70 3.31
C GLU A 266 5.08 29.03 2.79
N PHE A 267 5.74 30.09 3.24
CA PHE A 267 5.42 31.46 2.86
C PHE A 267 6.64 32.04 2.17
N GLU A 268 6.46 32.49 0.94
CA GLU A 268 7.50 33.15 0.18
C GLU A 268 7.22 34.65 0.11
N VAL A 269 8.24 35.44 0.39
CA VAL A 269 8.23 36.90 0.20
C VAL A 269 9.28 37.24 -0.84
N ILE A 270 8.87 37.97 -1.86
CA ILE A 270 9.72 38.37 -2.97
C ILE A 270 9.74 39.88 -3.01
N ALA A 271 10.93 40.48 -2.84
CA ALA A 271 11.15 41.88 -3.16
C ALA A 271 11.31 42.04 -4.68
N ARG A 272 10.55 42.96 -5.27
CA ARG A 272 10.59 43.23 -6.71
C ARG A 272 11.18 44.58 -7.00
N ASP A 273 11.78 44.67 -8.18
CA ASP A 273 12.23 45.95 -8.70
C ASP A 273 11.05 46.66 -9.36
N THR A 274 10.65 47.81 -8.83
CA THR A 274 9.52 48.58 -9.35
C THR A 274 10.01 49.83 -10.05
N ARG A 275 9.14 50.47 -10.85
CA ARG A 275 9.50 51.74 -11.52
C ARG A 275 9.78 52.89 -10.55
N LEU A 276 9.28 52.81 -9.31
CA LEU A 276 9.49 53.82 -8.27
C LEU A 276 10.76 53.55 -7.44
N GLY A 277 11.42 52.42 -7.68
CA GLY A 277 12.60 51.96 -6.96
C GLY A 277 12.52 50.48 -6.59
N PRO A 278 13.65 49.87 -6.24
CA PRO A 278 13.68 48.50 -5.74
C PRO A 278 13.01 48.41 -4.37
N GLU A 279 12.19 47.38 -4.18
CA GLU A 279 11.72 47.01 -2.84
C GLU A 279 12.88 46.41 -2.04
N GLU A 280 12.98 46.78 -0.76
CA GLU A 280 13.99 46.23 0.16
C GLU A 280 13.32 45.46 1.30
N ILE A 281 13.79 44.23 1.55
CA ILE A 281 13.38 43.47 2.74
C ILE A 281 14.21 43.97 3.92
N THR A 282 13.66 44.92 4.67
CA THR A 282 14.30 45.54 5.83
C THR A 282 13.44 45.42 7.09
N ARG A 283 14.10 45.47 8.26
CA ARG A 283 13.42 45.51 9.56
C ARG A 283 12.78 46.89 9.84
N ALA A 284 13.13 47.92 9.08
CA ALA A 284 12.59 49.26 9.24
C ALA A 284 11.18 49.36 8.62
N ILE A 285 10.15 49.02 9.40
CA ILE A 285 8.74 49.09 8.98
C ILE A 285 8.21 50.49 9.34
N PRO A 286 7.75 51.30 8.36
CA PRO A 286 7.20 52.63 8.66
C PRO A 286 5.91 52.52 9.48
N SER A 287 5.80 53.29 10.56
CA SER A 287 4.62 53.39 11.44
C SER A 287 4.35 52.23 12.41
N VAL A 288 5.37 51.39 12.69
CA VAL A 288 5.41 50.51 13.87
C VAL A 288 6.41 51.05 14.88
#